data_AF-A0A4D4M8J2-F1
#
_entry.id   AF-A0A4D4M8J2-F1
#
_cell.length_a   1.000
_cell.length_b   1.000
_cell.length_c   1.000
_cell.angle_alpha   90.00
_cell.angle_beta   90.00
_cell.angle_gamma   90.00
#
_symmetry.space_group_name_H-M   'P 1'
#
loop_
_entity.id
_entity.type
_entity.pdbx_description
1 polymer ?
#
loop_
_entity_poly.entity_id
_entity_poly.type
_entity_poly.pdbx_seq_one_letter_code
_entity_poly.pdbx_strand_id
1 'polypeptide(L)' 'MALELSAAASRITGIPEHRILVVIQDSPARSAVEAGQVLPDPGQEKEWLRQHEA' A
#
# COMPACT_ATOMS: atom_id res chain seq x y z
N MET A 1 10.62 -5.28 1.34
CA MET A 1 9.61 -4.55 0.54
C MET A 1 10.15 -3.97 -0.77
N ALA A 2 10.93 -2.88 -0.81
CA ALA A 2 11.30 -2.25 -2.09
C ALA A 2 12.01 -3.18 -3.10
N LEU A 3 12.97 -3.99 -2.63
CA LEU A 3 13.67 -4.99 -3.46
C LEU A 3 12.76 -6.14 -3.92
N GLU A 4 11.76 -6.51 -3.11
CA GLU A 4 10.80 -7.55 -3.50
C GLU A 4 9.87 -7.03 -4.59
N LEU A 5 9.49 -5.75 -4.52
CA LEU A 5 8.70 -5.08 -5.56
C LEU A 5 9.48 -4.98 -6.88
N SER A 6 10.77 -4.57 -6.85
CA SER A 6 11.61 -4.50 -8.05
C SER A 6 11.80 -5.88 -8.70
N ALA A 7 12.09 -6.90 -7.89
CA ALA A 7 12.24 -8.27 -8.37
C ALA A 7 10.93 -8.85 -8.91
N ALA A 8 9.79 -8.59 -8.25
CA ALA A 8 8.48 -9.03 -8.72
C ALA A 8 8.07 -8.36 -10.02
N ALA A 9 8.25 -7.03 -10.12
CA ALA A 9 7.96 -6.27 -11.32
C ALA A 9 8.83 -6.75 -12.50
N SER A 10 10.12 -6.99 -12.27
CA SER A 10 11.02 -7.52 -13.30
C SER A 10 10.56 -8.89 -13.81
N ARG A 11 10.22 -9.82 -12.90
CA ARG A 11 9.73 -11.16 -13.25
C ARG A 11 8.42 -11.15 -14.04
N ILE A 12 7.47 -10.29 -13.69
CA ILE A 12 6.13 -10.26 -14.31
C ILE A 12 6.15 -9.55 -15.66
N THR A 13 6.92 -8.46 -15.76
CA THR A 13 6.91 -7.58 -16.95
C THR A 13 8.01 -7.91 -17.96
N GLY A 14 9.06 -8.63 -17.53
CA GLY A 14 10.27 -8.85 -18.32
C GLY A 14 11.22 -7.64 -18.40
N ILE A 15 10.89 -6.52 -17.75
CA ILE A 15 11.79 -5.35 -17.68
C ILE A 15 13.00 -5.70 -16.81
N PRO A 16 14.25 -5.44 -17.25
CA PRO A 16 15.43 -5.68 -16.42
C PRO A 16 15.36 -4.90 -15.12
N GLU A 17 15.67 -5.54 -13.99
CA GLU A 17 15.49 -4.96 -12.65
C GLU A 17 16.23 -3.62 -12.45
N HIS A 18 17.43 -3.47 -13.02
CA HIS A 18 18.20 -2.21 -12.96
C HIS A 18 17.55 -1.03 -13.69
N ARG A 19 16.45 -1.26 -14.44
CA ARG A 19 15.62 -0.23 -15.06
C ARG A 19 14.35 0.08 -14.27
N ILE A 20 14.17 -0.54 -13.10
CA ILE A 20 12.98 -0.36 -12.25
C ILE A 20 13.36 0.49 -11.04
N LEU A 21 12.71 1.64 -10.90
CA LEU A 21 12.82 2.51 -9.72
C LEU A 21 11.58 2.32 -8.85
N VAL A 22 11.79 2.04 -7.56
CA VAL A 22 10.73 1.96 -6.56
C VAL A 22 10.85 3.14 -5.60
N VAL A 23 9.78 3.91 -5.45
CA VAL A 23 9.69 5.02 -4.50
C VAL A 23 8.55 4.71 -3.53
N ILE A 24 8.82 4.80 -2.23
CA ILE A 24 7.84 4.63 -1.16
C ILE A 24 7.76 5.96 -0.42
N GLN A 25 6.53 6.46 -0.22
CA GLN A 25 6.28 7.67 0.52
C GLN A 25 5.23 7.39 1.59
N ASP A 26 5.54 7.79 2.81
CA ASP A 26 4.60 7.72 3.92
C ASP A 26 3.76 8.99 3.98
N SER A 27 2.48 8.82 4.29
CA SER A 27 1.58 9.90 4.65
C SER A 27 0.76 9.48 5.88
N PRO A 28 0.26 10.43 6.69
CA PRO A 28 -0.61 10.08 7.80
C PRO A 28 -1.85 9.33 7.30
N ALA A 29 -2.26 8.25 7.98
CA ALA A 29 -3.42 7.46 7.55
C ALA A 29 -4.70 8.29 7.41
N ARG A 30 -4.91 9.25 8.32
CA ARG A 30 -6.01 10.23 8.27
C ARG A 30 -6.08 11.08 7.00
N SER A 31 -5.03 11.11 6.19
CA SER A 31 -4.99 11.82 4.91
C SER A 31 -5.53 11.00 3.75
N ALA A 32 -5.87 9.73 3.96
CA ALA A 32 -6.45 8.84 2.96
C ALA A 32 -7.92 8.53 3.24
N VAL A 33 -8.71 8.43 2.17
CA VAL A 33 -10.13 8.02 2.19
C VAL A 33 -10.31 6.85 1.23
N GLU A 34 -10.79 5.72 1.73
CA GLU A 34 -11.10 4.52 0.96
C GLU A 34 -12.54 4.09 1.23
N ALA A 35 -13.28 3.70 0.18
CA ALA A 35 -14.72 3.38 0.26
C ALA A 35 -15.57 4.47 0.95
N GLY A 36 -15.15 5.74 0.85
CA GLY A 36 -15.84 6.89 1.45
C GLY A 36 -15.55 7.10 2.95
N GLN A 37 -14.64 6.33 3.54
CA GLN A 37 -14.27 6.42 4.96
C GLN A 37 -12.78 6.77 5.11
N VAL A 38 -12.43 7.55 6.13
CA VAL A 38 -11.03 7.86 6.46
C VAL A 38 -10.35 6.59 6.97
N LEU A 39 -9.16 6.28 6.45
CA LEU A 39 -8.41 5.10 6.89
C LEU A 39 -7.93 5.23 8.36
N PRO A 40 -7.91 4.11 9.10
CA PRO A 40 -7.39 4.10 10.47
C PRO A 40 -5.86 4.07 10.48
N ASP A 41 -5.25 4.36 11.64
CA ASP A 41 -3.82 4.12 11.80
C ASP A 41 -3.49 2.63 11.64
N PRO A 42 -2.30 2.28 11.12
CA PRO A 42 -1.90 0.89 10.93
C PRO A 42 -2.05 0.04 12.19
N GLY A 43 -2.69 -1.13 12.07
CA GLY A 43 -2.96 -2.07 13.15
C GLY A 43 -4.35 -1.91 13.80
N GLN A 44 -5.13 -0.90 13.42
CA GLN A 44 -6.49 -0.66 13.95
C GLN A 44 -7.60 -1.16 13.02
N GLU A 45 -7.27 -1.92 11.97
CA GLU A 45 -8.19 -2.30 10.90
C GLU A 45 -9.39 -3.12 11.42
N LYS A 46 -9.17 -3.97 12.44
CA LYS A 46 -10.24 -4.81 13.02
C LYS A 46 -11.35 -4.02 13.71
N GLU A 47 -11.01 -2.94 14.41
CA GLU A 47 -12.01 -2.09 15.06
C GLU A 47 -12.67 -1.19 14.01
N TRP A 48 -11.86 -0.62 13.12
CA TRP A 48 -12.36 0.22 12.03
C TRP A 48 -13.37 -0.52 11.14
N LEU A 49 -13.09 -1.77 10.74
CA LEU A 49 -14.03 -2.58 9.96
C LEU A 49 -15.33 -2.83 10.73
N ARG A 50 -15.26 -3.21 12.02
CA ARG A 50 -16.47 -3.42 12.84
C ARG A 50 -17.37 -2.19 12.94
N GLN A 51 -16.81 -0.98 12.86
CA GLN A 51 -17.59 0.27 12.92
C GLN A 51 -18.23 0.65 11.58
N HIS A 52 -17.74 0.10 10.48
CA HIS A 52 -18.14 0.49 9.11
C HIS A 52 -18.68 -0.69 8.28
N GLU A 53 -18.79 -1.88 8.86
CA GLU A 53 -19.61 -2.99 8.33
C GLU A 53 -21.10 -2.65 8.52
N ALA A 54 -21.87 -2.72 7.44
CA ALA A 54 -23.32 -2.53 7.42
C ALA A 54 -24.07 -3.84 7.68
#